data_AF-A0AA91JRW1-F1
#
_entry.id   AF-A0AA91JRW1-F1
#
_cell.length_a   1.000
_cell.length_b   1.000
_cell.length_c   1.000
_cell.angle_alpha   90.00
_cell.angle_beta   90.00
_cell.angle_gamma   90.00
#
_symmetry.space_group_name_H-M   'P 1'
#
loop_
_entity.id
_entity.type
_entity.pdbx_description
1 polymer ?
#
loop_
_entity_poly.entity_id
_entity_poly.type
_entity_poly.pdbx_seq_one_letter_code
_entity_poly.pdbx_strand_id
1 'polypeptide(L)'
;RYEQAIASYDTALTLAPNYVYAHNNKGIALESLADLHSSLSQHTQALSRYEQAIASYDTALTLAPNDVYAHNNKGLALRNLGNLLKDLSYDDQALQCYQAALVSFNRALDIAPNNDNIRDLKEQMQELLSS
;
A
#
# COMPACT_ATOMS: atom_id res chain seq x y z
N ARG A 1 -2.86 -3.52 -19.15
CA ARG A 1 -3.22 -2.12 -18.80
C ARG A 1 -2.43 -1.63 -17.59
N TYR A 2 -2.40 -2.35 -16.46
CA TYR A 2 -1.58 -1.96 -15.30
C TYR A 2 -0.07 -1.82 -15.61
N GLU A 3 0.52 -2.79 -16.30
CA GLU A 3 1.93 -2.73 -16.77
C GLU A 3 2.23 -1.46 -17.61
N GLN A 4 1.30 -1.05 -18.49
CA GLN A 4 1.47 0.16 -19.31
C GLN A 4 1.37 1.43 -18.46
N ALA A 5 0.49 1.45 -17.45
CA ALA A 5 0.38 2.57 -16.51
C ALA A 5 1.67 2.70 -15.68
N ILE A 6 2.20 1.58 -15.17
CA ILE A 6 3.47 1.54 -14.43
C ILE A 6 4.61 2.09 -15.29
N ALA A 7 4.77 1.60 -16.52
CA ALA A 7 5.79 2.08 -17.44
C ALA A 7 5.67 3.58 -17.77
N SER A 8 4.44 4.09 -17.84
CA SER A 8 4.18 5.52 -18.04
C SER A 8 4.60 6.35 -16.83
N TYR A 9 4.33 5.86 -15.61
CA TYR A 9 4.79 6.50 -14.39
C TYR A 9 6.31 6.41 -14.24
N ASP A 10 6.96 5.31 -14.61
CA ASP A 10 8.43 5.19 -14.62
C ASP A 10 9.09 6.20 -15.56
N THR A 11 8.50 6.40 -16.74
CA THR A 11 8.94 7.43 -17.68
C THR A 11 8.78 8.83 -17.07
N ALA A 12 7.63 9.11 -16.46
CA ALA A 12 7.38 10.39 -15.80
C ALA A 12 8.37 10.64 -14.65
N LEU A 13 8.67 9.62 -13.85
CA LEU A 13 9.60 9.71 -12.72
C LEU A 13 11.06 9.80 -13.15
N THR A 14 11.41 9.30 -14.34
CA THR A 14 12.73 9.53 -14.95
C THR A 14 12.93 11.02 -15.27
N LEU A 15 11.87 11.71 -15.71
CA LEU A 15 11.91 13.14 -16.04
C LEU A 15 11.74 14.04 -14.81
N ALA A 16 10.94 13.59 -13.83
CA ALA A 16 10.60 14.32 -12.62
C ALA A 16 10.60 13.37 -11.40
N PRO A 17 11.78 13.06 -10.82
CA PRO A 17 11.91 12.04 -9.77
C PRO A 17 11.20 12.42 -8.47
N ASN A 18 10.95 13.72 -8.25
CA ASN A 18 10.29 14.23 -7.05
C ASN A 18 8.78 14.43 -7.24
N TYR A 19 8.19 13.88 -8.30
CA TYR A 19 6.76 14.07 -8.55
C TYR A 19 5.92 13.13 -7.68
N VAL A 20 5.50 13.64 -6.51
CA VAL A 20 4.77 12.90 -5.47
C VAL A 20 3.56 12.12 -6.01
N TYR A 21 2.70 12.77 -6.82
CA TYR A 21 1.51 12.12 -7.36
C TYR A 21 1.83 10.97 -8.32
N ALA A 22 2.96 11.03 -9.05
CA ALA A 22 3.37 9.92 -9.90
C ALA A 22 3.82 8.70 -9.07
N HIS A 23 4.55 8.92 -7.97
CA HIS A 23 4.88 7.85 -7.03
C HIS A 23 3.63 7.22 -6.40
N ASN A 24 2.70 8.04 -5.91
CA ASN A 24 1.45 7.53 -5.33
C ASN A 24 0.62 6.74 -6.37
N ASN A 25 0.44 7.27 -7.57
CA ASN A 25 -0.36 6.60 -8.60
C ASN A 25 0.33 5.33 -9.16
N LYS A 26 1.68 5.31 -9.20
CA LYS A 26 2.43 4.09 -9.49
C LYS A 26 2.17 3.03 -8.44
N GLY A 27 2.14 3.40 -7.16
CA GLY A 27 1.76 2.53 -6.05
C GLY A 27 0.39 1.88 -6.27
N ILE A 28 -0.63 2.68 -6.61
CA ILE A 28 -2.00 2.19 -6.86
C ILE A 28 -2.03 1.20 -8.04
N ALA A 29 -1.30 1.49 -9.11
CA ALA A 29 -1.24 0.61 -10.28
C ALA A 29 -0.51 -0.71 -9.97
N LEU A 30 0.52 -0.69 -9.13
CA LEU A 30 1.25 -1.86 -8.66
C LEU A 30 0.40 -2.72 -7.72
N GLU A 31 -0.32 -2.10 -6.77
CA GLU A 31 -1.25 -2.78 -5.87
C GLU A 31 -2.35 -3.50 -6.65
N SER A 32 -2.99 -2.82 -7.60
CA SER A 32 -4.02 -3.43 -8.45
C SER A 32 -3.49 -4.62 -9.27
N LEU A 33 -2.21 -4.56 -9.68
CA LEU A 33 -1.56 -5.65 -10.39
C LEU A 33 -1.17 -6.79 -9.46
N ALA A 34 -0.84 -6.48 -8.21
CA ALA A 34 -0.61 -7.48 -7.17
C ALA A 34 -1.90 -8.24 -6.83
N ASP A 35 -3.03 -7.54 -6.67
CA ASP A 35 -4.35 -8.14 -6.48
C ASP A 35 -4.69 -9.10 -7.62
N LEU A 36 -4.47 -8.65 -8.87
CA LEU A 36 -4.68 -9.49 -10.06
C LEU A 36 -3.80 -10.75 -10.01
N HIS A 37 -2.50 -10.61 -9.78
CA HIS A 37 -1.60 -11.77 -9.65
C HIS A 37 -2.04 -12.71 -8.52
N SER A 38 -2.48 -12.18 -7.37
CA SER A 38 -2.97 -12.96 -6.25
C SER A 38 -4.18 -13.81 -6.65
N SER A 39 -5.17 -13.19 -7.31
CA SER A 39 -6.37 -13.90 -7.82
C SER A 39 -6.06 -14.97 -8.86
N LEU A 40 -4.94 -14.84 -9.58
CA LEU A 40 -4.44 -15.82 -10.54
C LEU A 40 -3.53 -16.88 -9.91
N SER A 41 -3.41 -16.91 -8.57
CA SER A 41 -2.49 -17.76 -7.82
C SER A 41 -1.02 -17.58 -8.19
N GLN A 42 -0.67 -16.41 -8.73
CA GLN A 42 0.69 -16.00 -9.07
C GLN A 42 1.33 -15.29 -7.87
N HIS A 43 1.42 -16.02 -6.75
CA HIS A 43 1.74 -15.45 -5.45
C HIS A 43 3.11 -14.76 -5.41
N THR A 44 4.14 -15.33 -6.04
CA THR A 44 5.46 -14.70 -6.10
C THR A 44 5.42 -13.34 -6.79
N GLN A 45 4.69 -13.23 -7.90
CA GLN A 45 4.50 -11.96 -8.58
C GLN A 45 3.65 -11.01 -7.73
N ALA A 46 2.60 -11.49 -7.06
CA ALA A 46 1.78 -10.67 -6.19
C ALA A 46 2.60 -10.04 -5.05
N LEU A 47 3.39 -10.85 -4.34
CA LEU A 47 4.30 -10.41 -3.27
C LEU A 47 5.23 -9.30 -3.77
N SER A 48 5.94 -9.55 -4.89
CA SER A 48 6.86 -8.57 -5.46
C SER A 48 6.18 -7.26 -5.86
N ARG A 49 4.92 -7.31 -6.35
CA ARG A 49 4.20 -6.10 -6.76
C ARG A 49 3.66 -5.31 -5.57
N TYR A 50 3.24 -5.96 -4.48
CA TYR A 50 2.93 -5.26 -3.23
C TYR A 50 4.16 -4.55 -2.65
N GLU A 51 5.31 -5.21 -2.61
CA GLU A 51 6.56 -4.59 -2.12
C GLU A 51 6.92 -3.33 -2.93
N GLN A 52 6.82 -3.40 -4.26
CA GLN A 52 7.04 -2.25 -5.13
C GLN A 52 6.00 -1.14 -4.93
N ALA A 53 4.74 -1.50 -4.66
CA ALA A 53 3.69 -0.52 -4.34
C ALA A 53 4.03 0.24 -3.06
N ILE A 54 4.37 -0.49 -2.00
CA ILE A 54 4.78 0.07 -0.70
C ILE A 54 5.99 0.99 -0.86
N ALA A 55 7.02 0.58 -1.61
CA ALA A 55 8.19 1.42 -1.88
C ALA A 55 7.86 2.71 -2.65
N SER A 56 6.88 2.66 -3.56
CA SER A 56 6.39 3.85 -4.28
C SER A 56 5.67 4.80 -3.32
N TYR A 57 4.81 4.28 -2.44
CA TYR A 57 4.17 5.10 -1.40
C TYR A 57 5.18 5.67 -0.40
N ASP A 58 6.20 4.91 0.00
CA ASP A 58 7.27 5.40 0.88
C ASP A 58 8.07 6.54 0.25
N THR A 59 8.32 6.46 -1.06
CA THR A 59 8.96 7.56 -1.79
C THR A 59 8.06 8.79 -1.84
N ALA A 60 6.76 8.61 -2.12
CA ALA A 60 5.78 9.70 -2.08
C ALA A 60 5.74 10.37 -0.69
N LEU A 61 5.74 9.58 0.39
CA LEU A 61 5.72 10.05 1.78
C LEU A 61 7.04 10.68 2.21
N THR A 62 8.17 10.27 1.65
CA THR A 62 9.45 10.94 1.87
C THR A 62 9.43 12.37 1.31
N LEU A 63 8.79 12.55 0.15
CA LEU A 63 8.65 13.84 -0.53
C LEU A 63 7.52 14.70 0.06
N ALA A 64 6.44 14.08 0.52
CA ALA A 64 5.29 14.72 1.14
C ALA A 64 4.84 13.95 2.39
N PRO A 65 5.46 14.20 3.56
CA PRO A 65 5.20 13.43 4.79
C PRO A 65 3.78 13.53 5.34
N ASN A 66 3.04 14.55 4.92
CA ASN A 66 1.66 14.82 5.35
C ASN A 66 0.62 14.46 4.27
N ASP A 67 0.99 13.69 3.24
CA ASP A 67 0.02 13.22 2.25
C ASP A 67 -0.87 12.11 2.86
N VAL A 68 -2.11 12.49 3.15
CA VAL A 68 -3.13 11.60 3.74
C VAL A 68 -3.43 10.41 2.82
N TYR A 69 -3.48 10.64 1.50
CA TYR A 69 -3.82 9.59 0.54
C TYR A 69 -2.69 8.58 0.44
N ALA A 70 -1.44 9.03 0.43
CA ALA A 70 -0.29 8.12 0.39
C ALA A 70 -0.20 7.24 1.65
N HIS A 71 -0.46 7.80 2.85
CA HIS A 71 -0.54 7.00 4.09
C HIS A 71 -1.70 5.98 4.04
N ASN A 72 -2.89 6.41 3.60
CA ASN A 72 -4.04 5.51 3.50
C ASN A 72 -3.80 4.37 2.49
N ASN A 73 -3.28 4.70 1.31
CA ASN A 73 -3.00 3.72 0.25
C ASN A 73 -1.90 2.74 0.67
N LYS A 74 -0.85 3.23 1.35
CA LYS A 74 0.18 2.37 1.95
C LYS A 74 -0.42 1.39 2.96
N GLY A 75 -1.32 1.86 3.81
CA GLY A 75 -2.02 1.03 4.79
C GLY A 75 -2.85 -0.09 4.14
N LEU A 76 -3.58 0.23 3.06
CA LEU A 76 -4.35 -0.75 2.29
C LEU A 76 -3.44 -1.78 1.61
N ALA A 77 -2.36 -1.35 0.95
CA ALA A 77 -1.41 -2.26 0.32
C ALA A 77 -0.74 -3.20 1.33
N LEU A 78 -0.37 -2.70 2.52
CA LEU A 78 0.17 -3.51 3.62
C LEU A 78 -0.85 -4.51 4.15
N ARG A 79 -2.12 -4.11 4.31
CA ARG A 79 -3.19 -5.05 4.68
C ARG A 79 -3.34 -6.16 3.65
N ASN A 80 -3.36 -5.83 2.38
CA ASN A 80 -3.56 -6.81 1.30
C ASN A 80 -2.36 -7.75 1.19
N LEU A 81 -1.13 -7.24 1.34
CA LEU A 81 0.07 -8.06 1.47
C LEU A 81 0.00 -9.00 2.69
N GLY A 82 -0.44 -8.49 3.84
CA GLY A 82 -0.63 -9.29 5.06
C GLY A 82 -1.65 -10.42 4.84
N ASN A 83 -2.76 -10.15 4.16
CA ASN A 83 -3.75 -11.17 3.81
C ASN A 83 -3.16 -12.26 2.92
N LEU A 84 -2.44 -11.87 1.85
CA LEU A 84 -1.76 -12.84 0.99
C LEU A 84 -0.74 -13.68 1.77
N LEU A 85 0.04 -13.07 2.66
CA LEU A 85 1.01 -13.78 3.49
C LEU A 85 0.32 -14.77 4.44
N LYS A 86 -0.79 -14.36 5.05
CA LYS A 86 -1.61 -15.22 5.92
C LYS A 86 -2.18 -16.41 5.14
N ASP A 87 -2.72 -16.20 3.94
CA ASP A 87 -3.22 -17.26 3.06
C ASP A 87 -2.11 -18.27 2.70
N LEU A 88 -0.86 -17.80 2.65
CA LEU A 88 0.34 -18.62 2.40
C LEU A 88 0.98 -19.18 3.67
N SER A 89 0.34 -19.04 4.84
CA SER A 89 0.84 -19.50 6.15
C SER A 89 2.16 -18.84 6.60
N TYR A 90 2.40 -17.59 6.19
CA TYR A 90 3.50 -16.75 6.69
C TYR A 90 3.01 -15.80 7.79
N ASP A 91 2.59 -16.38 8.92
CA ASP A 91 1.86 -15.65 9.98
C ASP A 91 2.66 -14.51 10.60
N ASP A 92 3.97 -14.69 10.83
CA ASP A 92 4.83 -13.65 11.43
C ASP A 92 4.95 -12.43 10.50
N GLN A 93 5.15 -12.66 9.20
CA GLN A 93 5.24 -11.60 8.21
C GLN A 93 3.88 -10.94 7.97
N ALA A 94 2.79 -11.71 8.01
CA ALA A 94 1.43 -11.17 7.95
C ALA A 94 1.17 -10.21 9.12
N LEU A 95 1.52 -10.62 10.35
CA LEU A 95 1.39 -9.79 11.54
C LEU A 95 2.18 -8.49 11.43
N GLN A 96 3.43 -8.54 10.94
CA GLN A 96 4.23 -7.34 10.70
C GLN A 96 3.57 -6.39 9.69
N CYS A 97 2.99 -6.93 8.61
CA CYS A 97 2.27 -6.13 7.62
C CYS A 97 1.03 -5.46 8.22
N TYR A 98 0.24 -6.18 9.03
CA TYR A 98 -0.94 -5.63 9.70
C TYR A 98 -0.57 -4.53 10.71
N GLN A 99 0.50 -4.71 11.49
CA GLN A 99 1.00 -3.67 12.39
C GLN A 99 1.45 -2.43 11.62
N ALA A 100 2.18 -2.60 10.52
CA ALA A 100 2.62 -1.50 9.66
C ALA A 100 1.44 -0.79 8.97
N ALA A 101 0.39 -1.53 8.60
CA ALA A 101 -0.84 -0.97 8.05
C ALA A 101 -1.55 -0.08 9.08
N LEU A 102 -1.68 -0.56 10.33
CA LEU A 102 -2.25 0.21 11.43
C LEU A 102 -1.49 1.51 11.68
N VAL A 103 -0.15 1.48 11.65
CA VAL A 103 0.69 2.68 11.78
C VAL A 103 0.39 3.68 10.67
N SER A 104 0.24 3.22 9.42
CA SER A 104 -0.07 4.08 8.28
C SER A 104 -1.46 4.72 8.40
N PHE A 105 -2.47 3.97 8.82
CA PHE A 105 -3.81 4.53 9.05
C PHE A 105 -3.85 5.53 10.21
N ASN A 106 -3.17 5.25 11.31
CA ASN A 106 -3.03 6.21 12.41
C ASN A 106 -2.39 7.51 11.93
N ARG A 107 -1.32 7.41 11.13
CA ARG A 107 -0.64 8.60 10.61
C ARG A 107 -1.55 9.41 9.67
N ALA A 108 -2.36 8.75 8.85
CA ALA A 108 -3.34 9.43 8.02
C ALA A 108 -4.42 10.16 8.85
N LEU A 109 -4.89 9.56 9.95
CA LEU A 109 -5.86 10.18 10.86
C LEU A 109 -5.28 11.31 11.71
N ASP A 110 -4.01 11.24 12.09
CA ASP A 110 -3.33 12.36 12.76
C ASP A 110 -3.37 13.64 11.90
N ILE A 111 -3.29 13.47 10.58
CA ILE A 111 -3.33 14.57 9.61
C ILE A 111 -4.78 14.96 9.27
N ALA A 112 -5.68 13.98 9.14
CA ALA A 112 -7.08 14.17 8.77
C ALA A 112 -8.04 13.44 9.75
N PRO A 113 -8.25 13.99 10.97
CA PRO A 113 -8.96 13.29 12.04
C PRO A 113 -10.46 13.06 11.76
N ASN A 114 -11.04 13.85 10.86
CA ASN A 114 -12.46 13.75 10.48
C ASN A 114 -12.71 12.81 9.29
N ASN A 115 -11.71 12.01 8.88
CA ASN A 115 -11.89 11.06 7.79
C ASN A 115 -12.46 9.72 8.31
N ASP A 116 -13.79 9.60 8.25
CA ASP A 116 -14.51 8.43 8.76
C ASP A 116 -14.09 7.13 8.07
N ASN A 117 -13.86 7.15 6.76
CA ASN A 117 -13.41 5.97 6.02
C ASN A 117 -12.07 5.42 6.55
N ILE A 118 -11.12 6.30 6.89
CA ILE A 118 -9.81 5.87 7.43
C ILE A 118 -9.97 5.38 8.87
N ARG A 119 -10.90 5.96 9.64
CA ARG A 119 -11.22 5.50 10.99
C ARG A 119 -11.74 4.07 10.96
N ASP A 120 -12.68 3.77 10.07
CA ASP A 120 -13.24 2.43 9.92
C ASP A 120 -12.15 1.41 9.52
N LEU A 121 -11.26 1.78 8.59
CA LEU A 121 -10.13 0.93 8.17
C LEU A 121 -9.15 0.66 9.32
N LYS A 122 -8.86 1.69 10.13
CA LYS A 122 -8.03 1.55 11.33
C LYS A 122 -8.68 0.61 12.33
N GLU A 123 -9.97 0.79 12.62
CA GLU A 123 -10.71 -0.02 13.61
C GLU A 123 -10.76 -1.49 13.19
N GLN A 124 -11.08 -1.77 11.92
CA GLN A 124 -11.01 -3.14 11.36
C GLN A 124 -9.62 -3.76 11.53
N MET A 125 -8.56 -2.98 11.32
CA MET A 125 -7.19 -3.45 11.50
C MET A 125 -6.86 -3.73 12.97
N GLN A 126 -7.34 -2.90 13.90
CA GLN A 126 -7.15 -3.10 15.33
C GLN A 126 -7.88 -4.34 15.84
N GLU A 127 -9.11 -4.57 15.37
CA GLU A 127 -9.87 -5.78 15.68
C GLU A 127 -9.15 -7.03 15.17
N LEU A 128 -8.66 -7.00 13.93
CA LEU A 128 -7.90 -8.11 13.33
C LEU A 128 -6.61 -8.44 14.09
N LEU A 129 -5.95 -7.43 14.69
CA LEU A 129 -4.76 -7.62 15.52
C LEU A 129 -5.06 -8.11 16.94
N SER A 130 -6.32 -8.01 17.38
CA SER A 130 -6.78 -8.40 18.72
C SER A 130 -7.43 -9.79 18.74
N SER A 131 -7.73 -10.36 17.58
CA SER A 131 -8.31 -11.71 17.39
C SER A 131 -7.25 -12.79 17.31
#